data_AF-A0A7C2SFF3-F1
#
_entry.id   AF-A0A7C2SFF3-F1
#
_cell.length_a   1.000
_cell.length_b   1.000
_cell.length_c   1.000
_cell.angle_alpha   90.00
_cell.angle_beta   90.00
_cell.angle_gamma   90.00
#
_symmetry.space_group_name_H-M   'P 1'
#
loop_
_entity.id
_entity.type
_entity.pdbx_description
1 polymer ?
#
loop_
_entity_poly.entity_id
_entity_poly.type
_entity_poly.pdbx_seq_one_letter_code
_entity_poly.pdbx_strand_id
1 'polypeptide(L)'
;MGKGLKLIKGTQTSSFGTNGRINHDSSKFYNSKLYSGLETGSKVQYIENKVPVEIVNTIICSSSENMKELPDNSIHLMVTSPPYNVTKDYDKDLTLEEYLGLLRRVWAETYRVLVPGGRACINVANLGRKPYIPLHSYIIDAMLNIGFLMRGEIIWNKASSASPSTAWGSWLSAANPVLRDIHEYILIFSKDSFSLPSSKKESTITKEEFLEYTKSVWTFSAVSAKKVGHPAPFPVELPNRLIKLYTYEDDIVLDPFVGSGTTCISAFKNKRKYVGYDIDADYVNLANNKLADYKDQFELL
;
A
#
# COMPACT_ATOMS: atom_id res chain seq x y z
N MET A 1 17.06 -0.39 54.61
CA MET A 1 18.09 0.22 53.73
C MET A 1 17.70 -0.03 52.27
N GLY A 2 17.07 0.95 51.63
CA GLY A 2 16.60 0.85 50.25
C GLY A 2 17.71 1.09 49.23
N LYS A 3 17.79 0.24 48.21
CA LYS A 3 18.57 0.50 46.99
C LYS A 3 17.64 1.10 45.94
N GLY A 4 17.85 2.37 45.62
CA GLY A 4 17.05 3.13 44.66
C GLY A 4 17.24 2.64 43.23
N LEU A 5 16.13 2.56 42.49
CA LEU A 5 16.11 2.43 41.03
C LEU A 5 16.70 3.69 40.39
N LYS A 6 17.77 3.52 39.61
CA LYS A 6 18.34 4.58 38.77
C LYS A 6 17.40 4.84 37.59
N LEU A 7 16.67 5.94 37.63
CA LEU A 7 15.97 6.52 36.49
C LEU A 7 16.99 6.96 35.43
N ILE A 8 16.94 6.34 34.26
CA ILE A 8 17.70 6.78 33.08
C ILE A 8 17.05 8.06 32.57
N LYS A 9 17.72 9.21 32.74
CA LYS A 9 17.26 10.51 32.22
C LYS A 9 17.38 10.51 30.69
N GLY A 10 16.25 10.60 29.99
CA GLY A 10 16.19 10.90 28.56
C GLY A 10 16.69 12.33 28.26
N THR A 11 17.29 12.53 27.10
CA THR A 11 17.77 13.84 26.64
C THR A 11 16.67 14.59 25.89
N GLN A 12 16.64 15.92 26.04
CA GLN A 12 15.74 16.82 25.29
C GLN A 12 16.38 17.25 23.97
N THR A 13 15.57 17.70 23.01
CA THR A 13 15.99 18.16 21.67
C THR A 13 17.14 19.16 21.75
N SER A 14 18.32 18.75 21.28
CA SER A 14 19.39 19.66 20.85
C SER A 14 19.04 20.23 19.48
N SER A 15 19.49 21.46 19.22
CA SER A 15 19.28 22.16 17.94
C SER A 15 19.90 21.42 16.73
N PHE A 16 20.80 20.47 16.96
CA PHE A 16 21.41 19.62 15.94
C PHE A 16 21.59 18.19 16.46
N GLY A 17 21.36 17.23 15.56
CA GLY A 17 21.08 15.82 15.85
C GLY A 17 22.09 15.08 16.74
N THR A 18 21.58 14.10 17.48
CA THR A 18 22.37 13.22 18.34
C THR A 18 22.76 11.94 17.60
N ASN A 19 24.04 11.57 17.67
CA ASN A 19 24.51 10.26 17.23
C ASN A 19 24.11 9.17 18.24
N GLY A 20 23.24 8.26 17.83
CA GLY A 20 22.90 7.03 18.57
C GLY A 20 21.40 6.79 18.74
N ARG A 21 20.98 5.52 18.74
CA ARG A 21 19.62 5.08 19.10
C ARG A 21 19.41 5.26 20.61
N ILE A 22 19.12 6.48 21.02
CA ILE A 22 18.59 6.82 22.36
C ILE A 22 17.11 7.11 22.17
N ASN A 23 16.24 6.55 23.02
CA ASN A 23 14.82 6.90 23.02
C ASN A 23 14.68 8.41 23.22
N HIS A 24 14.28 9.10 22.15
CA HIS A 24 14.21 10.54 22.07
C HIS A 24 12.77 10.99 22.29
N ASP A 25 12.54 11.89 23.25
CA ASP A 25 11.23 12.50 23.45
C ASP A 25 10.99 13.57 22.37
N SER A 26 10.21 13.20 21.36
CA SER A 26 9.84 14.07 20.24
C SER A 26 8.54 14.84 20.48
N SER A 27 7.94 14.77 21.68
CA SER A 27 6.64 15.38 21.99
C SER A 27 6.62 16.88 21.71
N LYS A 28 7.71 17.60 21.98
CA LYS A 28 7.81 19.05 21.70
C LYS A 28 7.66 19.40 20.21
N PHE A 29 8.14 18.54 19.32
CA PHE A 29 8.06 18.75 17.86
C PHE A 29 6.63 18.48 17.35
N TYR A 30 6.06 17.34 17.74
CA TYR A 30 4.70 16.95 17.34
C TYR A 30 3.60 17.78 18.03
N ASN A 31 3.89 18.42 19.16
CA ASN A 31 2.98 19.38 19.81
C ASN A 31 3.16 20.83 19.32
N SER A 32 3.95 21.06 18.27
CA SER A 32 4.13 22.40 17.71
C SER A 32 2.90 22.84 16.92
N LYS A 33 2.74 24.17 16.72
CA LYS A 33 1.60 24.74 15.98
C LYS A 33 1.44 24.18 14.56
N LEU A 34 2.52 23.71 13.94
CA LEU A 34 2.49 23.08 12.62
C LEU A 34 1.58 21.85 12.58
N TYR A 35 1.47 21.12 13.70
CA TYR A 35 0.65 19.93 13.83
C TYR A 35 -0.75 20.20 14.40
N SER A 36 -1.08 21.47 14.69
CA SER A 36 -2.39 21.83 15.21
C SER A 36 -3.48 21.50 14.17
N GLY A 37 -4.44 20.67 14.55
CA GLY A 37 -5.54 20.24 13.68
C GLY A 37 -5.22 19.05 12.78
N LEU A 38 -3.99 18.50 12.83
CA LEU A 38 -3.68 17.21 12.20
C LEU A 38 -4.10 16.06 13.11
N GLU A 39 -4.66 15.01 12.52
CA GLU A 39 -4.86 13.75 13.23
C GLU A 39 -3.50 13.09 13.50
N THR A 40 -3.09 13.03 14.76
CA THR A 40 -1.81 12.42 15.17
C THR A 40 -1.95 10.94 15.52
N GLY A 41 -3.10 10.35 15.23
CA GLY A 41 -3.52 9.05 15.72
C GLY A 41 -3.92 9.07 17.19
N SER A 42 -4.79 8.15 17.58
CA SER A 42 -5.29 7.99 18.94
C SER A 42 -4.78 6.70 19.56
N LYS A 43 -4.62 6.68 20.89
CA LYS A 43 -4.48 5.41 21.62
C LYS A 43 -5.83 4.71 21.62
N VAL A 44 -6.12 3.99 20.53
CA VAL A 44 -7.32 3.18 20.39
C VAL A 44 -7.07 1.77 20.94
N GLN A 45 -8.14 1.14 21.44
CA GLN A 45 -8.09 -0.27 21.80
C GLN A 45 -7.88 -1.09 20.52
N TYR A 46 -6.89 -1.98 20.53
CA TYR A 46 -6.70 -2.91 19.42
C TYR A 46 -7.82 -3.95 19.42
N ILE A 47 -8.47 -4.11 18.27
CA ILE A 47 -9.51 -5.10 18.01
C ILE A 47 -9.12 -5.80 16.71
N GLU A 48 -9.16 -7.13 16.72
CA GLU A 48 -8.93 -7.99 15.55
C GLU A 48 -10.05 -9.02 15.48
N ASN A 49 -11.04 -8.76 14.63
CA ASN A 49 -12.13 -9.69 14.38
C ASN A 49 -11.68 -10.80 13.41
N LYS A 50 -12.18 -12.01 13.62
CA LYS A 50 -11.80 -13.16 12.80
C LYS A 50 -12.50 -13.11 11.44
N VAL A 51 -11.71 -13.24 10.38
CA VAL A 51 -12.23 -13.50 9.04
C VAL A 51 -12.78 -14.94 8.98
N PRO A 52 -13.98 -15.17 8.41
CA PRO A 52 -14.51 -16.50 8.18
C PRO A 52 -13.56 -17.39 7.36
N VAL A 53 -13.40 -18.65 7.75
CA VAL A 53 -12.40 -19.55 7.17
C VAL A 53 -12.64 -19.80 5.68
N GLU A 54 -13.90 -19.76 5.27
CA GLU A 54 -14.37 -19.96 3.90
C GLU A 54 -13.97 -18.84 2.93
N ILE A 55 -13.62 -17.65 3.44
CA ILE A 55 -13.16 -16.53 2.59
C ILE A 55 -11.66 -16.24 2.75
N VAL A 56 -10.98 -16.88 3.70
CA VAL A 56 -9.52 -16.77 3.81
C VAL A 56 -8.87 -17.47 2.61
N ASN A 57 -7.89 -16.80 2.00
CA ASN A 57 -7.18 -17.25 0.80
C ASN A 57 -8.06 -17.43 -0.43
N THR A 58 -9.13 -16.63 -0.54
CA THR A 58 -10.01 -16.62 -1.72
C THR A 58 -9.96 -15.28 -2.46
N ILE A 59 -10.40 -15.33 -3.71
CA ILE A 59 -10.66 -14.16 -4.54
C ILE A 59 -12.16 -14.13 -4.82
N ILE A 60 -12.83 -13.07 -4.40
CA ILE A 60 -14.27 -12.89 -4.49
C ILE A 60 -14.59 -12.11 -5.77
N CYS A 61 -15.43 -12.69 -6.63
CA CYS A 61 -15.92 -12.04 -7.84
C CYS A 61 -17.09 -11.09 -7.49
N SER A 62 -16.77 -9.92 -6.94
CA SER A 62 -17.71 -8.89 -6.50
C SER A 62 -17.04 -7.52 -6.45
N SER A 63 -17.83 -6.44 -6.44
CA SER A 63 -17.28 -5.09 -6.23
C SER A 63 -16.77 -4.93 -4.80
N SER A 64 -15.53 -4.45 -4.67
CA SER A 64 -14.91 -4.04 -3.41
C SER A 64 -15.49 -2.74 -2.83
N GLU A 65 -16.44 -2.09 -3.52
CA GLU A 65 -17.21 -0.97 -2.96
C GLU A 65 -18.13 -1.41 -1.81
N ASN A 66 -18.34 -2.73 -1.65
CA ASN A 66 -19.05 -3.33 -0.52
C ASN A 66 -18.43 -4.70 -0.18
N MET A 67 -17.59 -4.73 0.85
CA MET A 67 -16.90 -5.93 1.37
C MET A 67 -17.69 -6.55 2.52
N LYS A 68 -18.99 -6.77 2.35
CA LYS A 68 -19.90 -7.31 3.40
C LYS A 68 -19.46 -8.67 3.96
N GLU A 69 -18.64 -9.42 3.22
CA GLU A 69 -18.09 -10.70 3.65
C GLU A 69 -17.00 -10.53 4.73
N LEU A 70 -16.37 -9.35 4.79
CA LEU A 70 -15.32 -9.02 5.73
C LEU A 70 -15.87 -8.30 6.96
N PRO A 71 -15.63 -8.82 8.18
CA PRO A 71 -15.92 -8.09 9.41
C PRO A 71 -15.10 -6.81 9.54
N ASP A 72 -15.57 -5.86 10.34
CA ASP A 72 -14.78 -4.70 10.73
C ASP A 72 -13.47 -5.14 11.41
N ASN A 73 -12.39 -4.40 11.24
CA ASN A 73 -11.12 -4.67 11.94
C ASN A 73 -10.63 -6.13 11.82
N SER A 74 -10.58 -6.70 10.62
CA SER A 74 -10.18 -8.09 10.38
C SER A 74 -8.98 -8.25 9.42
N ILE A 75 -8.56 -7.18 8.76
CA ILE A 75 -7.48 -7.15 7.75
C ILE A 75 -6.29 -6.37 8.29
N HIS A 76 -5.07 -6.83 7.99
CA HIS A 76 -3.84 -6.27 8.56
C HIS A 76 -3.14 -5.29 7.61
N LEU A 77 -3.18 -5.59 6.31
CA LEU A 77 -2.56 -4.79 5.26
C LEU A 77 -3.46 -4.82 4.02
N MET A 78 -3.65 -3.68 3.38
CA MET A 78 -4.14 -3.60 2.01
C MET A 78 -2.97 -3.20 1.10
N VAL A 79 -2.79 -3.94 0.00
CA VAL A 79 -1.88 -3.55 -1.08
C VAL A 79 -2.63 -3.63 -2.39
N THR A 80 -2.62 -2.55 -3.16
CA THR A 80 -3.36 -2.51 -4.43
C THR A 80 -2.81 -1.52 -5.43
N SER A 81 -3.31 -1.60 -6.66
CA SER A 81 -3.17 -0.59 -7.70
C SER A 81 -4.53 -0.42 -8.36
N PRO A 82 -5.28 0.67 -8.09
CA PRO A 82 -6.60 0.85 -8.67
C PRO A 82 -6.56 0.91 -10.19
N PRO A 83 -7.66 0.57 -10.88
CA PRO A 83 -7.77 0.76 -12.33
C PRO A 83 -7.61 2.25 -12.65
N TYR A 84 -6.96 2.59 -13.77
CA TYR A 84 -6.64 3.98 -14.11
C TYR A 84 -7.73 4.68 -14.93
N ASN A 85 -8.84 4.01 -15.24
CA ASN A 85 -9.99 4.59 -15.95
C ASN A 85 -9.57 5.29 -17.26
N VAL A 86 -8.60 4.71 -17.96
CA VAL A 86 -7.99 5.25 -19.18
C VAL A 86 -8.26 4.28 -20.31
N THR A 87 -9.55 4.19 -20.68
CA THR A 87 -10.09 3.55 -21.90
C THR A 87 -9.10 2.60 -22.60
N LYS A 88 -8.72 1.53 -21.91
CA LYS A 88 -8.44 0.25 -22.54
C LYS A 88 -9.76 -0.50 -22.52
N ASP A 89 -9.93 -1.52 -23.37
CA ASP A 89 -11.19 -2.22 -23.65
C ASP A 89 -11.97 -2.80 -22.42
N TYR A 90 -11.49 -2.56 -21.19
CA TYR A 90 -12.00 -3.04 -19.90
C TYR A 90 -12.42 -1.93 -18.91
N ASP A 91 -12.05 -0.67 -19.14
CA ASP A 91 -12.40 0.44 -18.23
C ASP A 91 -13.80 1.00 -18.58
N LYS A 92 -14.62 1.26 -17.56
CA LYS A 92 -15.85 2.05 -17.73
C LYS A 92 -15.45 3.49 -18.12
N ASP A 93 -16.22 4.13 -19.00
CA ASP A 93 -15.98 5.53 -19.39
C ASP A 93 -16.48 6.49 -18.29
N LEU A 94 -15.84 6.44 -17.11
CA LEU A 94 -16.21 7.28 -15.97
C LEU A 94 -15.60 8.67 -16.10
N THR A 95 -16.34 9.68 -15.65
CA THR A 95 -15.76 10.99 -15.36
C THR A 95 -14.76 10.89 -14.20
N LEU A 96 -13.87 11.89 -14.08
CA LEU A 96 -12.92 11.94 -12.96
C LEU A 96 -13.63 11.88 -11.59
N GLU A 97 -14.76 12.58 -11.44
CA GLU A 97 -15.52 12.60 -10.19
C GLU A 97 -16.17 11.25 -9.87
N GLU A 98 -16.72 10.56 -10.87
CA GLU A 98 -17.27 9.21 -10.70
C GLU A 98 -16.19 8.21 -10.32
N TYR A 99 -15.03 8.28 -10.96
CA TYR A 99 -13.87 7.46 -10.64
C TYR A 99 -13.36 7.72 -9.21
N LEU A 100 -13.18 8.99 -8.82
CA LEU A 100 -12.82 9.33 -7.44
C LEU A 100 -13.92 8.92 -6.44
N GLY A 101 -15.19 8.97 -6.85
CA GLY A 101 -16.33 8.42 -6.09
C GLY A 101 -16.21 6.93 -5.83
N LEU A 102 -15.85 6.14 -6.84
CA LEU A 102 -15.58 4.70 -6.71
C LEU A 102 -14.44 4.46 -5.72
N LEU A 103 -13.31 5.15 -5.90
CA LEU A 103 -12.16 5.01 -5.01
C LEU A 103 -12.53 5.34 -3.56
N ARG A 104 -13.25 6.44 -3.31
CA ARG A 104 -13.72 6.82 -1.96
C ARG A 104 -14.53 5.71 -1.29
N ARG A 105 -15.42 5.03 -2.01
CA ARG A 105 -16.22 3.92 -1.47
C ARG A 105 -15.35 2.72 -1.10
N VAL A 106 -14.41 2.34 -1.96
CA VAL A 106 -13.47 1.25 -1.69
C VAL A 106 -12.53 1.57 -0.53
N TRP A 107 -12.05 2.81 -0.43
CA TRP A 107 -11.23 3.27 0.68
C TRP A 107 -12.00 3.30 2.01
N ALA A 108 -13.29 3.66 1.99
CA ALA A 108 -14.14 3.60 3.18
C ALA A 108 -14.32 2.15 3.67
N GLU A 109 -14.57 1.20 2.77
CA GLU A 109 -14.62 -0.22 3.11
C GLU A 109 -13.27 -0.73 3.62
N THR A 110 -12.17 -0.32 2.97
CA THR A 110 -10.81 -0.65 3.41
C THR A 110 -10.56 -0.13 4.83
N TYR A 111 -10.97 1.10 5.15
CA TYR A 111 -10.86 1.66 6.48
C TYR A 111 -11.66 0.83 7.49
N ARG A 112 -12.91 0.47 7.16
CA ARG A 112 -13.76 -0.36 8.03
C ARG A 112 -13.09 -1.71 8.37
N VAL A 113 -12.60 -2.42 7.37
CA VAL A 113 -12.06 -3.78 7.55
C VAL A 113 -10.63 -3.83 8.08
N LEU A 114 -9.83 -2.76 7.95
CA LEU A 114 -8.48 -2.74 8.53
C LEU A 114 -8.52 -2.74 10.06
N VAL A 115 -7.62 -3.48 10.70
CA VAL A 115 -7.38 -3.40 12.16
C VAL A 115 -6.78 -2.04 12.54
N PRO A 116 -6.97 -1.56 13.78
CA PRO A 116 -6.23 -0.41 14.28
C PRO A 116 -4.71 -0.62 14.16
N GLY A 117 -4.00 0.33 13.55
CA GLY A 117 -2.59 0.20 13.23
C GLY A 117 -2.29 -0.55 11.94
N GLY A 118 -3.28 -1.16 11.30
CA GLY A 118 -3.19 -1.75 9.97
C GLY A 118 -2.88 -0.70 8.90
N ARG A 119 -2.33 -1.14 7.76
CA ARG A 119 -1.84 -0.23 6.71
C ARG A 119 -2.58 -0.39 5.40
N ALA A 120 -2.69 0.71 4.67
CA ALA A 120 -3.16 0.75 3.31
C ALA A 120 -2.02 1.25 2.42
N CYS A 121 -1.66 0.48 1.39
CA CYS A 121 -0.60 0.79 0.46
C CYS A 121 -1.14 0.81 -0.98
N ILE A 122 -1.07 1.98 -1.62
CA ILE A 122 -1.70 2.22 -2.92
C ILE A 122 -0.62 2.59 -3.93
N ASN A 123 -0.39 1.73 -4.92
CA ASN A 123 0.42 2.06 -6.09
C ASN A 123 -0.41 2.89 -7.08
N VAL A 124 0.08 4.07 -7.46
CA VAL A 124 -0.63 4.98 -8.36
C VAL A 124 0.32 5.76 -9.27
N ALA A 125 0.02 5.78 -10.57
CA ALA A 125 0.57 6.69 -11.55
C ALA A 125 -0.31 7.94 -11.70
N ASN A 126 0.30 9.08 -12.00
CA ASN A 126 -0.43 10.26 -12.45
C ASN A 126 -0.81 10.13 -13.92
N LEU A 127 -1.92 10.75 -14.30
CA LEU A 127 -2.50 10.59 -15.63
C LEU A 127 -2.42 11.87 -16.44
N GLY A 128 -2.48 11.72 -17.75
CA GLY A 128 -2.51 12.84 -18.67
C GLY A 128 -1.20 13.62 -18.76
N ARG A 129 -1.21 14.59 -19.66
CA ARG A 129 -0.11 15.54 -19.92
C ARG A 129 -0.64 16.94 -20.13
N LYS A 130 -1.86 17.05 -20.67
CA LYS A 130 -2.55 18.30 -20.96
C LYS A 130 -4.09 18.08 -20.94
N PRO A 131 -4.75 18.21 -19.78
CA PRO A 131 -4.19 18.53 -18.47
C PRO A 131 -3.41 17.35 -17.85
N TYR A 132 -2.54 17.65 -16.89
CA TYR A 132 -1.96 16.67 -15.99
C TYR A 132 -2.91 16.44 -14.81
N ILE A 133 -3.15 15.18 -14.48
CA ILE A 133 -4.06 14.76 -13.41
C ILE A 133 -3.19 14.16 -12.30
N PRO A 134 -2.97 14.90 -11.19
CA PRO A 134 -2.15 14.46 -10.06
C PRO A 134 -2.94 13.48 -9.19
N LEU A 135 -3.23 12.30 -9.71
CA LEU A 135 -4.11 11.31 -9.13
C LEU A 135 -3.68 10.90 -7.70
N HIS A 136 -2.37 10.83 -7.44
CA HIS A 136 -1.83 10.64 -6.09
C HIS A 136 -2.38 11.66 -5.07
N SER A 137 -2.49 12.94 -5.44
CA SER A 137 -2.94 14.01 -4.54
C SER A 137 -4.43 13.90 -4.21
N TYR A 138 -5.26 13.51 -5.19
CA TYR A 138 -6.68 13.27 -4.95
C TYR A 138 -6.91 12.05 -4.06
N ILE A 139 -6.09 11.00 -4.21
CA ILE A 139 -6.14 9.84 -3.32
C ILE A 139 -5.70 10.22 -1.91
N ILE A 140 -4.63 11.00 -1.74
CA ILE A 140 -4.20 11.48 -0.41
C ILE A 140 -5.34 12.23 0.28
N ASP A 141 -5.96 13.20 -0.41
CA ASP A 141 -7.07 13.96 0.15
C ASP A 141 -8.26 13.07 0.53
N ALA A 142 -8.65 12.14 -0.35
CA ALA A 142 -9.73 11.19 -0.07
C ALA A 142 -9.44 10.30 1.16
N MET A 143 -8.22 9.78 1.28
CA MET A 143 -7.81 8.93 2.40
C MET A 143 -7.82 9.71 3.71
N LEU A 144 -7.28 10.94 3.72
CA LEU A 144 -7.28 11.82 4.90
C LEU A 144 -8.71 12.16 5.34
N ASN A 145 -9.61 12.48 4.39
CA ASN A 145 -11.02 12.78 4.69
C ASN A 145 -11.79 11.58 5.27
N ILE A 146 -11.35 10.35 5.00
CA ILE A 146 -11.91 9.12 5.59
C ILE A 146 -11.41 8.90 7.04
N GLY A 147 -10.29 9.52 7.43
CA GLY A 147 -9.66 9.35 8.75
C GLY A 147 -8.40 8.48 8.73
N PHE A 148 -7.85 8.18 7.54
CA PHE A 148 -6.54 7.55 7.47
C PHE A 148 -5.42 8.51 7.88
N LEU A 149 -4.39 7.98 8.51
CA LEU A 149 -3.18 8.71 8.86
C LEU A 149 -2.13 8.50 7.78
N MET A 150 -1.70 9.57 7.10
CA MET A 150 -0.61 9.49 6.14
C MET A 150 0.70 9.14 6.84
N ARG A 151 1.30 8.00 6.49
CA ARG A 151 2.60 7.54 7.01
C ARG A 151 3.77 8.08 6.17
N GLY A 152 3.56 8.19 4.87
CA GLY A 152 4.57 8.61 3.92
C GLY A 152 4.31 8.04 2.53
N GLU A 153 5.23 8.34 1.62
CA GLU A 153 5.18 7.89 0.24
C GLU A 153 6.52 7.31 -0.18
N ILE A 154 6.47 6.36 -1.11
CA ILE A 154 7.65 5.77 -1.74
C ILE A 154 7.57 6.07 -3.24
N ILE A 155 8.66 6.55 -3.80
CA ILE A 155 8.81 6.73 -5.24
C ILE A 155 9.34 5.42 -5.82
N TRP A 156 8.49 4.72 -6.56
CA TRP A 156 8.92 3.56 -7.33
C TRP A 156 9.48 4.02 -8.66
N ASN A 157 10.81 4.06 -8.76
CA ASN A 157 11.54 4.29 -9.99
C ASN A 157 11.58 3.02 -10.85
N LYS A 158 10.94 3.05 -12.02
CA LYS A 158 10.75 1.91 -12.93
C LYS A 158 11.99 1.64 -13.79
N ALA A 159 13.18 1.59 -13.18
CA ALA A 159 14.51 1.46 -13.80
C ALA A 159 14.53 0.80 -15.21
N SER A 160 15.18 1.48 -16.18
CA SER A 160 15.38 1.15 -17.61
C SER A 160 14.18 0.65 -18.43
N SER A 161 13.03 0.36 -17.81
CA SER A 161 11.74 0.12 -18.47
C SER A 161 11.01 1.41 -18.84
N ALA A 162 11.57 2.57 -18.48
CA ALA A 162 11.28 3.83 -19.15
C ALA A 162 11.68 3.66 -20.62
N SER A 163 10.69 3.32 -21.45
CA SER A 163 10.79 3.30 -22.92
C SER A 163 11.69 4.43 -23.40
N PRO A 164 12.53 4.22 -24.44
CA PRO A 164 13.34 5.28 -25.04
C PRO A 164 12.52 6.49 -25.53
N SER A 165 11.19 6.49 -25.34
CA SER A 165 10.25 7.61 -25.41
C SER A 165 10.98 8.94 -25.45
N THR A 166 11.05 9.45 -26.67
CA THR A 166 11.39 10.82 -26.99
C THR A 166 10.67 11.74 -26.02
N ALA A 167 11.36 12.79 -25.55
CA ALA A 167 10.73 13.84 -24.78
C ALA A 167 9.49 14.33 -25.55
N TRP A 168 8.32 14.29 -24.91
CA TRP A 168 7.09 14.80 -25.51
C TRP A 168 7.09 16.33 -25.43
N GLY A 169 6.34 16.97 -26.32
CA GLY A 169 6.30 18.43 -26.41
C GLY A 169 7.35 19.01 -27.36
N SER A 170 7.75 20.25 -27.12
CA SER A 170 8.69 20.96 -27.99
C SER A 170 10.13 20.50 -27.76
N TRP A 171 10.69 19.79 -28.74
CA TRP A 171 12.07 19.32 -28.70
C TRP A 171 13.06 20.49 -28.58
N LEU A 172 13.94 20.44 -27.58
CA LEU A 172 14.98 21.46 -27.31
C LEU A 172 14.43 22.90 -27.26
N SER A 173 13.19 23.08 -26.80
CA SER A 173 12.53 24.38 -26.76
C SER A 173 11.73 24.57 -25.48
N ALA A 174 11.83 25.78 -24.92
CA ALA A 174 11.05 26.20 -23.76
C ALA A 174 9.56 26.41 -24.08
N ALA A 175 9.14 26.33 -25.35
CA ALA A 175 7.76 26.57 -25.75
C ALA A 175 6.77 25.61 -25.07
N ASN A 176 7.12 24.33 -24.95
CA ASN A 176 6.29 23.34 -24.26
C ASN A 176 7.05 22.01 -23.99
N PRO A 177 8.12 21.99 -23.17
CA PRO A 177 8.76 20.72 -22.80
C PRO A 177 7.84 19.93 -21.84
N VAL A 178 7.64 18.63 -22.07
CA VAL A 178 6.79 17.78 -21.23
C VAL A 178 7.63 16.76 -20.48
N LEU A 179 7.36 16.61 -19.18
CA LEU A 179 8.07 15.66 -18.31
C LEU A 179 7.80 14.21 -18.73
N ARG A 180 8.82 13.37 -18.54
CA ARG A 180 8.72 11.91 -18.70
C ARG A 180 8.43 11.29 -17.34
N ASP A 181 7.30 10.61 -17.21
CA ASP A 181 7.01 9.83 -16.01
C ASP A 181 7.87 8.57 -16.00
N ILE A 182 8.87 8.55 -15.12
CA ILE A 182 9.75 7.41 -14.90
C ILE A 182 9.42 6.66 -13.60
N HIS A 183 8.48 7.19 -12.82
CA HIS A 183 8.11 6.66 -11.52
C HIS A 183 6.61 6.53 -11.33
N GLU A 184 6.24 5.77 -10.30
CA GLU A 184 4.91 5.73 -9.71
C GLU A 184 5.02 6.00 -8.21
N TYR A 185 3.91 6.37 -7.59
CA TYR A 185 3.81 6.61 -6.16
C TYR A 185 3.28 5.37 -5.47
N ILE A 186 3.89 4.99 -4.36
CA ILE A 186 3.32 4.05 -3.41
C ILE A 186 2.96 4.85 -2.16
N LEU A 187 1.68 5.16 -2.02
CA LEU A 187 1.15 5.93 -0.90
C LEU A 187 0.90 5.00 0.28
N ILE A 188 1.29 5.39 1.48
CA ILE A 188 1.21 4.54 2.67
C ILE A 188 0.43 5.26 3.77
N PHE A 189 -0.62 4.60 4.24
CA PHE A 189 -1.49 5.10 5.29
C PHE A 189 -1.61 4.12 6.44
N SER A 190 -2.06 4.58 7.60
CA SER A 190 -2.40 3.75 8.76
C SER A 190 -3.78 4.10 9.29
N LYS A 191 -4.53 3.10 9.75
CA LYS A 191 -5.81 3.32 10.42
C LYS A 191 -5.59 3.59 11.91
N ASP A 192 -6.19 4.65 12.44
CA ASP A 192 -6.27 5.07 13.86
C ASP A 192 -4.94 5.33 14.61
N SER A 193 -3.91 4.53 14.34
CA SER A 193 -2.62 4.53 15.01
C SER A 193 -1.50 4.30 14.01
N PHE A 194 -0.34 4.94 14.23
CA PHE A 194 0.87 4.66 13.47
C PHE A 194 1.58 3.37 13.92
N SER A 195 1.12 2.68 14.94
CA SER A 195 1.72 1.42 15.40
C SER A 195 0.71 0.29 15.35
N LEU A 196 1.19 -0.87 14.92
CA LEU A 196 0.50 -2.14 15.11
C LEU A 196 1.05 -2.70 16.43
N PRO A 197 0.21 -3.28 17.30
CA PRO A 197 0.68 -3.84 18.55
C PRO A 197 1.72 -4.94 18.34
N SER A 198 2.60 -5.11 19.32
CA SER A 198 3.51 -6.25 19.33
C SER A 198 2.71 -7.56 19.30
N SER A 199 3.01 -8.41 18.33
CA SER A 199 2.41 -9.73 18.20
C SER A 199 3.38 -10.83 18.64
N LYS A 200 2.84 -12.01 19.00
CA LYS A 200 3.62 -13.25 19.10
C LYS A 200 3.90 -13.89 17.73
N LYS A 201 3.21 -13.43 16.68
CA LYS A 201 3.43 -13.85 15.29
C LYS A 201 4.84 -13.45 14.83
N GLU A 202 5.39 -14.19 13.90
CA GLU A 202 6.77 -14.00 13.43
C GLU A 202 6.92 -12.77 12.53
N SER A 203 7.98 -11.97 12.76
CA SER A 203 8.44 -10.97 11.79
C SER A 203 9.47 -11.59 10.86
N THR A 204 9.13 -11.75 9.58
CA THR A 204 9.94 -12.48 8.60
C THR A 204 10.92 -11.61 7.80
N ILE A 205 10.98 -10.30 8.07
CA ILE A 205 11.88 -9.38 7.36
C ILE A 205 13.32 -9.51 7.89
N THR A 206 14.30 -9.60 7.00
CA THR A 206 15.72 -9.61 7.42
C THR A 206 16.21 -8.19 7.72
N LYS A 207 17.39 -8.09 8.33
CA LYS A 207 18.03 -6.79 8.61
C LYS A 207 18.34 -6.03 7.32
N GLU A 208 18.86 -6.73 6.31
CA GLU A 208 19.23 -6.16 5.02
C GLU A 208 18.00 -5.68 4.27
N GLU A 209 16.94 -6.50 4.25
CA GLU A 209 15.64 -6.13 3.69
C GLU A 209 15.05 -4.92 4.42
N PHE A 210 15.10 -4.89 5.75
CA PHE A 210 14.59 -3.76 6.52
C PHE A 210 15.31 -2.45 6.16
N LEU A 211 16.64 -2.45 6.09
CA LEU A 211 17.41 -1.27 5.74
C LEU A 211 17.17 -0.81 4.29
N GLU A 212 16.94 -1.74 3.37
CA GLU A 212 16.66 -1.42 1.96
C GLU A 212 15.22 -0.94 1.76
N TYR A 213 14.24 -1.68 2.29
CA TYR A 213 12.82 -1.43 2.04
C TYR A 213 12.31 -0.19 2.79
N THR A 214 13.00 0.26 3.84
CA THR A 214 12.66 1.52 4.54
C THR A 214 13.15 2.80 3.83
N LYS A 215 13.82 2.68 2.68
CA LYS A 215 14.15 3.84 1.83
C LYS A 215 12.91 4.35 1.09
N SER A 216 12.84 5.66 0.88
CA SER A 216 11.72 6.31 0.17
C SER A 216 11.81 6.24 -1.36
N VAL A 217 12.88 5.67 -1.92
CA VAL A 217 13.01 5.46 -3.37
C VAL A 217 13.34 4.01 -3.64
N TRP A 218 12.45 3.32 -4.33
CA TRP A 218 12.63 1.92 -4.72
C TRP A 218 12.91 1.81 -6.21
N THR A 219 13.93 1.04 -6.57
CA THR A 219 14.39 0.92 -7.96
C THR A 219 14.30 -0.53 -8.42
N PHE A 220 13.31 -0.82 -9.28
CA PHE A 220 13.17 -2.12 -9.96
C PHE A 220 12.26 -1.97 -11.20
N SER A 221 12.45 -2.84 -12.20
CA SER A 221 11.76 -2.73 -13.49
C SER A 221 10.29 -3.16 -13.42
N ALA A 222 9.46 -2.59 -14.28
CA ALA A 222 8.08 -3.03 -14.48
C ALA A 222 7.99 -4.40 -15.19
N VAL A 223 6.86 -5.08 -15.05
CA VAL A 223 6.57 -6.34 -15.75
C VAL A 223 5.81 -6.09 -17.05
N SER A 224 6.05 -6.92 -18.07
CA SER A 224 5.38 -6.81 -19.36
C SER A 224 3.93 -7.30 -19.28
N ALA A 225 2.97 -6.43 -19.61
CA ALA A 225 1.53 -6.74 -19.68
C ALA A 225 1.22 -8.00 -20.52
N LYS A 226 1.90 -8.14 -21.68
CA LYS A 226 1.75 -9.28 -22.60
C LYS A 226 2.16 -10.61 -21.97
N LYS A 227 3.19 -10.61 -21.10
CA LYS A 227 3.68 -11.84 -20.44
C LYS A 227 2.74 -12.28 -19.31
N VAL A 228 2.01 -11.35 -18.72
CA VAL A 228 1.16 -11.60 -17.54
C VAL A 228 -0.30 -11.82 -17.94
N GLY A 229 -0.70 -11.51 -19.17
CA GLY A 229 -2.10 -11.62 -19.62
C GLY A 229 -3.02 -10.60 -18.93
N HIS A 230 -2.45 -9.48 -18.48
CA HIS A 230 -3.17 -8.41 -17.81
C HIS A 230 -2.64 -7.06 -18.32
N PRO A 231 -3.51 -6.06 -18.57
CA PRO A 231 -3.12 -4.82 -19.25
C PRO A 231 -2.19 -3.92 -18.44
N ALA A 232 -2.15 -4.05 -17.10
CA ALA A 232 -1.35 -3.21 -16.20
C ALA A 232 -0.96 -3.85 -14.84
N PRO A 233 -0.24 -4.99 -14.79
CA PRO A 233 0.20 -5.58 -13.53
C PRO A 233 1.43 -4.85 -12.98
N PHE A 234 1.46 -4.58 -11.66
CA PHE A 234 2.70 -4.24 -10.98
C PHE A 234 3.53 -5.51 -10.70
N PRO A 235 4.87 -5.41 -10.55
CA PRO A 235 5.73 -6.57 -10.27
C PRO A 235 5.51 -7.10 -8.85
N VAL A 236 5.67 -8.42 -8.67
CA VAL A 236 5.56 -9.13 -7.36
C VAL A 236 6.49 -8.56 -6.29
N GLU A 237 7.59 -7.93 -6.69
CA GLU A 237 8.54 -7.28 -5.78
C GLU A 237 7.88 -6.16 -4.95
N LEU A 238 6.95 -5.39 -5.53
CA LEU A 238 6.27 -4.29 -4.85
C LEU A 238 5.46 -4.78 -3.63
N PRO A 239 4.48 -5.71 -3.77
CA PRO A 239 3.75 -6.22 -2.63
C PRO A 239 4.65 -7.04 -1.70
N ASN A 240 5.70 -7.71 -2.21
CA ASN A 240 6.64 -8.47 -1.38
C ASN A 240 7.30 -7.58 -0.32
N ARG A 241 7.81 -6.42 -0.74
CA ARG A 241 8.42 -5.44 0.18
C ARG A 241 7.43 -4.94 1.22
N LEU A 242 6.22 -4.56 0.80
CA LEU A 242 5.19 -4.00 1.68
C LEU A 242 4.68 -5.04 2.68
N ILE A 243 4.45 -6.28 2.24
CA ILE A 243 4.01 -7.38 3.09
C ILE A 243 5.07 -7.65 4.16
N LYS A 244 6.33 -7.77 3.79
CA LYS A 244 7.43 -7.98 4.76
C LYS A 244 7.59 -6.82 5.75
N LEU A 245 7.38 -5.58 5.31
CA LEU A 245 7.49 -4.39 6.18
C LEU A 245 6.35 -4.26 7.18
N TYR A 246 5.12 -4.58 6.76
CA TYR A 246 3.91 -4.13 7.45
C TYR A 246 3.04 -5.22 8.03
N THR A 247 3.45 -6.49 7.91
CA THR A 247 2.70 -7.65 8.45
C THR A 247 3.61 -8.64 9.15
N TYR A 248 3.03 -9.38 10.08
CA TYR A 248 3.59 -10.62 10.60
C TYR A 248 3.19 -11.82 9.73
N GLU A 249 3.84 -12.97 9.89
CA GLU A 249 3.36 -14.24 9.33
C GLU A 249 1.91 -14.51 9.78
N ASP A 250 1.12 -15.20 8.95
CA ASP A 250 -0.33 -15.47 9.15
C ASP A 250 -1.28 -14.26 9.13
N ASP A 251 -0.78 -13.03 9.05
CA ASP A 251 -1.64 -11.85 8.84
C ASP A 251 -2.34 -11.91 7.47
N ILE A 252 -3.47 -11.21 7.36
CA ILE A 252 -4.32 -11.22 6.16
C ILE A 252 -4.09 -9.94 5.35
N VAL A 253 -3.73 -10.14 4.08
CA VAL A 253 -3.50 -9.09 3.08
C VAL A 253 -4.72 -8.96 2.15
N LEU A 254 -5.25 -7.76 2.02
CA LEU A 254 -6.36 -7.43 1.13
C LEU A 254 -5.84 -6.83 -0.18
N ASP A 255 -6.42 -7.25 -1.30
CA ASP A 255 -6.34 -6.53 -2.57
C ASP A 255 -7.75 -6.25 -3.12
N PRO A 256 -8.27 -5.01 -3.03
CA PRO A 256 -9.61 -4.66 -3.52
C PRO A 256 -9.72 -4.57 -5.05
N PHE A 257 -8.59 -4.65 -5.77
CA PHE A 257 -8.51 -4.60 -7.24
C PHE A 257 -7.51 -5.66 -7.73
N VAL A 258 -7.82 -6.92 -7.44
CA VAL A 258 -6.86 -8.04 -7.51
C VAL A 258 -6.28 -8.27 -8.90
N GLY A 259 -7.04 -8.01 -9.97
CA GLY A 259 -6.63 -8.20 -11.36
C GLY A 259 -5.99 -9.57 -11.57
N SER A 260 -4.70 -9.57 -11.94
CA SER A 260 -3.96 -10.82 -12.19
C SER A 260 -3.48 -11.59 -10.95
N GLY A 261 -3.82 -11.16 -9.72
CA GLY A 261 -3.49 -11.90 -8.50
C GLY A 261 -2.10 -11.62 -7.89
N THR A 262 -1.39 -10.58 -8.33
CA THR A 262 0.01 -10.32 -7.92
C THR A 262 0.16 -10.20 -6.40
N THR A 263 -0.74 -9.46 -5.74
CA THR A 263 -0.71 -9.30 -4.27
C THR A 263 -0.95 -10.62 -3.56
N CYS A 264 -1.98 -11.38 -3.97
CA CYS A 264 -2.32 -12.68 -3.39
C CYS A 264 -1.16 -13.68 -3.53
N ILE A 265 -0.51 -13.73 -4.70
CA ILE A 265 0.68 -14.56 -4.93
C ILE A 265 1.80 -14.15 -3.97
N SER A 266 2.04 -12.85 -3.80
CA SER A 266 3.09 -12.35 -2.91
C SER A 266 2.79 -12.64 -1.44
N ALA A 267 1.53 -12.51 -1.02
CA ALA A 267 1.08 -12.89 0.32
C ALA A 267 1.32 -14.37 0.58
N PHE A 268 0.88 -15.25 -0.32
CA PHE A 268 1.10 -16.68 -0.22
C PHE A 268 2.60 -17.03 -0.10
N LYS A 269 3.46 -16.47 -0.97
CA LYS A 269 4.92 -16.70 -0.94
C LYS A 269 5.58 -16.25 0.36
N ASN A 270 5.01 -15.25 1.03
CA ASN A 270 5.48 -14.76 2.32
C ASN A 270 4.73 -15.40 3.50
N LYS A 271 3.99 -16.50 3.30
CA LYS A 271 3.21 -17.16 4.35
C LYS A 271 2.20 -16.23 5.05
N ARG A 272 1.66 -15.28 4.29
CA ARG A 272 0.50 -14.48 4.68
C ARG A 272 -0.74 -15.05 4.03
N LYS A 273 -1.87 -14.80 4.67
CA LYS A 273 -3.19 -15.07 4.11
C LYS A 273 -3.59 -13.92 3.20
N TYR A 274 -4.56 -14.15 2.32
CA TYR A 274 -5.07 -13.08 1.46
C TYR A 274 -6.59 -13.13 1.30
N VAL A 275 -7.16 -11.98 0.94
CA VAL A 275 -8.50 -11.86 0.37
C VAL A 275 -8.41 -10.90 -0.80
N GLY A 276 -8.91 -11.29 -1.98
CA GLY A 276 -8.92 -10.45 -3.17
C GLY A 276 -10.34 -10.16 -3.64
N TYR A 277 -10.55 -9.01 -4.29
CA TYR A 277 -11.79 -8.68 -4.97
C TYR A 277 -11.51 -8.27 -6.42
N ASP A 278 -12.32 -8.77 -7.35
CA ASP A 278 -12.45 -8.22 -8.70
C ASP A 278 -13.91 -8.29 -9.15
N ILE A 279 -14.29 -7.38 -10.06
CA ILE A 279 -15.59 -7.44 -10.71
C ILE A 279 -15.57 -8.33 -11.96
N ASP A 280 -14.39 -8.55 -12.53
CA ASP A 280 -14.22 -9.33 -13.76
C ASP A 280 -13.92 -10.80 -13.44
N ALA A 281 -14.86 -11.67 -13.80
CA ALA A 281 -14.72 -13.10 -13.59
C ALA A 281 -13.51 -13.71 -14.31
N ASP A 282 -13.10 -13.15 -15.45
CA ASP A 282 -11.94 -13.64 -16.19
C ASP A 282 -10.63 -13.32 -15.45
N TYR A 283 -10.55 -12.15 -14.80
CA TYR A 283 -9.41 -11.82 -13.92
C TYR A 283 -9.39 -12.69 -12.67
N VAL A 284 -10.54 -12.94 -12.05
CA VAL A 284 -10.64 -13.87 -10.92
C VAL A 284 -10.16 -15.27 -11.31
N ASN A 285 -10.61 -15.79 -12.45
CA ASN A 285 -10.18 -17.08 -12.97
C ASN A 285 -8.67 -17.12 -13.26
N LEU A 286 -8.13 -16.08 -13.92
CA LEU A 286 -6.71 -15.93 -14.20
C LEU A 286 -5.86 -15.93 -12.93
N ALA A 287 -6.28 -15.17 -11.91
CA ALA A 287 -5.58 -15.07 -10.64
C ALA A 287 -5.59 -16.41 -9.88
N ASN A 288 -6.73 -17.10 -9.85
CA ASN A 288 -6.86 -18.42 -9.23
C ASN A 288 -5.98 -19.48 -9.92
N ASN A 289 -5.97 -19.51 -11.26
CA ASN A 289 -5.12 -20.44 -12.01
C ASN A 289 -3.63 -20.22 -11.69
N LYS A 290 -3.17 -18.96 -11.68
CA LYS A 290 -1.78 -18.65 -11.29
C LYS A 290 -1.47 -19.08 -9.87
N LEU A 291 -2.38 -18.82 -8.93
CA LEU A 291 -2.20 -19.23 -7.54
C LEU A 291 -2.12 -20.76 -7.40
N ALA A 292 -2.91 -21.51 -8.17
CA ALA A 292 -2.83 -22.97 -8.21
C ALA A 292 -1.46 -23.43 -8.73
N ASP A 293 -1.01 -22.91 -9.88
CA ASP A 293 0.31 -23.24 -10.45
C ASP A 293 1.45 -22.95 -9.45
N TYR A 294 1.35 -21.85 -8.70
CA TYR A 294 2.34 -21.50 -7.67
C TYR A 294 2.29 -22.43 -6.45
N LYS A 295 1.11 -22.89 -6.03
CA LYS A 295 0.95 -23.83 -4.91
C LYS A 295 1.54 -25.19 -5.26
N ASP A 296 1.24 -25.70 -6.45
CA ASP A 296 1.75 -26.99 -6.93
C ASP A 296 3.28 -27.01 -6.97
N GLN A 297 3.91 -25.92 -7.42
CA GLN A 297 5.37 -25.77 -7.42
C GLN A 297 5.98 -25.71 -6.01
N PHE A 298 5.23 -25.23 -5.02
CA PHE A 298 5.70 -25.09 -3.64
C PHE A 298 5.50 -26.36 -2.81
N GLU A 299 4.48 -27.17 -3.13
CA GLU A 299 4.26 -28.49 -2.51
C GLU A 299 5.24 -29.56 -3.03
N LEU A 300 5.88 -29.32 -4.18
CA LEU A 300 6.93 -30.17 -4.76
C LEU A 300 8.34 -29.90 -4.18
N LEU A 301 8.49 -28.95 -3.25
CA LEU A 301 9.75 -28.54 -2.61
C LEU A 301 9.75 -28.88 -1.12
#